data_AF-A0A1Q7GDG5-F1
#
_entry.id   AF-A0A1Q7GDG5-F1
#
_cell.length_a   1.000
_cell.length_b   1.000
_cell.length_c   1.000
_cell.angle_alpha   90.00
_cell.angle_beta   90.00
_cell.angle_gamma   90.00
#
_symmetry.space_group_name_H-M   'P 1'
#
loop_
_entity.id
_entity.type
_entity.pdbx_description
1 polymer ?
#
loop_
_entity_poly.entity_id
_entity_poly.type
_entity_poly.pdbx_seq_one_letter_code
_entity_poly.pdbx_strand_id
1 'polypeptide(L)'
;MMEVKILPVFILILLVPVISYGEQGMGSLEIYIKSTDGERADYHGMALKIYQDNAKVPFKTIESLSGNPYKISLPLGHTYKIEDLVSSMYASVGYVTLQNGDERLELTVPSPGSIRFIAVYNDGNTPINNATVMVKSNDGTYEYWTNSTTDYLGDTIRFWLQPTIADDDYYVTTVSIGNDLSYSYYPISILPGVSRDIKITTPWPDVGPPLVVSVYKSLLQKVSKSDGGFAVQLYDNNGNKIDESKVNVMGEAYFSNIKVGSYTFRVIELNDDKSTTWGSSNVILDGKQTAIKIVKDQTNAKVSNVGQDALLVDIGIKADHIPSWVTKITNWATDGEITKQDFANVIKYLYTSGIIK
;
A
#
# COMPACT_ATOMS: atom_id res chain seq x y z
N MET A 1 3.18 -78.88 40.39
CA MET A 1 3.30 -77.42 40.47
C MET A 1 2.84 -76.88 39.13
N MET A 2 1.70 -76.18 39.11
CA MET A 2 1.19 -75.21 38.12
C MET A 2 -0.35 -75.29 38.07
N GLU A 3 -1.01 -74.45 38.89
CA GLU A 3 -2.45 -74.17 38.79
C GLU A 3 -2.69 -73.25 37.58
N VAL A 4 -3.61 -73.62 36.70
CA VAL A 4 -4.13 -72.73 35.64
C VAL A 4 -5.46 -72.18 36.13
N LYS A 5 -5.47 -70.90 36.53
CA LYS A 5 -6.69 -70.16 36.83
C LYS A 5 -7.25 -69.58 35.53
N ILE A 6 -8.45 -70.03 35.13
CA ILE A 6 -9.21 -69.42 34.04
C ILE A 6 -10.02 -68.27 34.64
N LEU A 7 -9.70 -67.05 34.23
CA LEU A 7 -10.42 -65.84 34.61
C LEU A 7 -11.56 -65.59 33.60
N PRO A 8 -12.82 -65.43 34.03
CA PRO A 8 -13.90 -65.07 33.12
C PRO A 8 -13.76 -63.60 32.72
N VAL A 9 -13.67 -63.33 31.42
CA VAL A 9 -13.71 -61.97 30.87
C VAL A 9 -15.16 -61.49 30.88
N PHE A 10 -15.50 -60.61 31.81
CA PHE A 10 -16.73 -59.83 31.77
C PHE A 10 -16.52 -58.65 30.81
N ILE A 11 -17.16 -58.69 29.63
CA ILE A 11 -17.26 -57.53 28.75
C ILE A 11 -18.31 -56.59 29.37
N LEU A 12 -17.82 -55.51 29.97
CA LEU A 12 -18.65 -54.39 30.42
C LEU A 12 -18.91 -53.48 29.22
N ILE A 13 -20.10 -53.57 28.63
CA ILE A 13 -20.56 -52.62 27.60
C ILE A 13 -20.84 -51.30 28.32
N LEU A 14 -19.93 -50.34 28.22
CA LEU A 14 -20.17 -48.96 28.62
C LEU A 14 -21.19 -48.36 27.65
N LEU A 15 -22.45 -48.28 28.09
CA LEU A 15 -23.47 -47.43 27.50
C LEU A 15 -23.05 -45.98 27.72
N VAL A 16 -22.29 -45.44 26.77
CA VAL A 16 -22.08 -43.99 26.68
C VAL A 16 -23.44 -43.40 26.31
N PRO A 17 -24.05 -42.52 27.12
CA PRO A 17 -25.25 -41.83 26.68
C PRO A 17 -24.86 -41.03 25.43
N VAL A 18 -25.45 -41.41 24.30
CA VAL A 18 -25.47 -40.54 23.12
C VAL A 18 -26.26 -39.33 23.58
N ILE A 19 -25.56 -38.23 23.88
CA ILE A 19 -26.21 -36.93 23.99
C ILE A 19 -26.73 -36.68 22.57
N SER A 20 -27.98 -37.02 22.36
CA SER A 20 -28.75 -36.55 21.22
C SER A 20 -28.78 -35.04 21.37
N TYR A 21 -27.86 -34.34 20.68
CA TYR A 21 -28.08 -32.95 20.34
C TYR A 21 -29.37 -32.96 19.53
N GLY A 22 -30.51 -32.68 20.18
CA GLY A 22 -31.73 -32.40 19.46
C GLY A 22 -31.41 -31.34 18.42
N GLU A 23 -31.91 -31.50 17.19
CA GLU A 23 -31.83 -30.45 16.18
C GLU A 23 -32.26 -29.14 16.86
N GLN A 24 -31.32 -28.22 17.07
CA GLN A 24 -31.66 -26.89 17.52
C GLN A 24 -32.55 -26.30 16.42
N GLY A 25 -33.81 -26.06 16.77
CA GLY A 25 -34.75 -25.42 15.86
C GLY A 25 -34.13 -24.12 15.35
N MET A 26 -34.26 -23.86 14.07
CA MET A 26 -33.78 -22.62 13.45
C MET A 26 -34.94 -21.63 13.34
N GLY A 27 -34.69 -20.38 13.69
CA GLY A 27 -35.62 -19.26 13.51
C GLY A 27 -35.11 -18.29 12.46
N SER A 28 -36.00 -17.45 11.92
CA SER A 28 -35.66 -16.32 11.06
C SER A 28 -35.64 -15.03 11.87
N LEU A 29 -34.58 -14.25 11.72
CA LEU A 29 -34.46 -12.89 12.24
C LEU A 29 -34.47 -11.91 11.07
N GLU A 30 -35.38 -10.95 11.09
CA GLU A 30 -35.37 -9.79 10.17
C GLU A 30 -34.67 -8.60 10.85
N ILE A 31 -33.60 -8.10 10.25
CA ILE A 31 -32.82 -6.95 10.71
C ILE A 31 -33.15 -5.77 9.81
N TYR A 32 -33.76 -4.73 10.37
CA TYR A 32 -34.13 -3.51 9.68
C TYR A 32 -33.24 -2.36 10.15
N ILE A 33 -32.48 -1.75 9.24
CA ILE A 33 -31.54 -0.68 9.55
C ILE A 33 -32.15 0.65 9.09
N LYS A 34 -32.17 1.64 9.97
CA LYS A 34 -32.72 2.96 9.69
C LYS A 34 -31.77 4.08 10.07
N SER A 35 -31.85 5.20 9.38
CA SER A 35 -31.19 6.44 9.78
C SER A 35 -31.87 7.06 11.00
N THR A 36 -31.24 8.08 11.59
CA THR A 36 -31.74 8.80 12.77
C THR A 36 -33.08 9.52 12.56
N ASP A 37 -33.45 9.82 11.31
CA ASP A 37 -34.75 10.36 10.91
C ASP A 37 -35.83 9.28 10.74
N GLY A 38 -35.47 8.00 10.87
CA GLY A 38 -36.36 6.85 10.75
C GLY A 38 -36.50 6.31 9.33
N GLU A 39 -35.82 6.89 8.34
CA GLU A 39 -35.83 6.36 6.97
C GLU A 39 -35.00 5.08 6.84
N ARG A 40 -35.32 4.27 5.83
CA ARG A 40 -34.58 3.04 5.53
C ARG A 40 -33.17 3.39 5.06
N ALA A 41 -32.15 2.92 5.77
CA ALA A 41 -30.77 3.16 5.41
C ALA A 41 -30.34 2.36 4.16
N ASP A 42 -29.46 2.93 3.35
CA ASP A 42 -28.79 2.19 2.28
C ASP A 42 -27.86 1.12 2.88
N TYR A 43 -27.82 -0.07 2.28
CA TYR A 43 -27.12 -1.23 2.85
C TYR A 43 -25.74 -1.49 2.23
N HIS A 44 -25.34 -0.73 1.21
CA HIS A 44 -24.05 -0.88 0.57
C HIS A 44 -22.91 -0.51 1.52
N GLY A 45 -21.90 -1.38 1.61
CA GLY A 45 -20.78 -1.19 2.55
C GLY A 45 -21.11 -1.46 4.02
N MET A 46 -22.26 -2.08 4.30
CA MET A 46 -22.64 -2.52 5.65
C MET A 46 -22.24 -3.99 5.91
N ALA A 47 -21.81 -4.26 7.12
CA ALA A 47 -21.44 -5.57 7.64
C ALA A 47 -22.03 -5.79 9.03
N LEU A 48 -22.23 -7.05 9.42
CA LEU A 48 -22.77 -7.40 10.74
C LEU A 48 -21.81 -8.34 11.49
N LYS A 49 -21.66 -8.11 12.79
CA LYS A 49 -21.09 -9.10 13.72
C LYS A 49 -22.18 -9.58 14.67
N ILE A 50 -22.39 -10.89 14.70
CA ILE A 50 -23.47 -11.54 15.44
C ILE A 50 -22.85 -12.36 16.56
N TYR A 51 -23.21 -12.07 17.80
CA TYR A 51 -22.75 -12.80 18.98
C TYR A 51 -23.94 -13.52 19.60
N GLN A 52 -23.70 -14.74 20.05
CA GLN A 52 -24.71 -15.58 20.70
C GLN A 52 -24.48 -15.56 22.22
N ASP A 53 -25.55 -15.28 22.95
CA ASP A 53 -25.59 -15.16 24.41
C ASP A 53 -24.49 -14.24 24.95
N ASN A 54 -23.62 -14.75 25.82
CA ASN A 54 -22.53 -14.00 26.44
C ASN A 54 -21.17 -14.26 25.76
N ALA A 55 -21.17 -14.80 24.55
CA ALA A 55 -19.94 -15.07 23.82
C ALA A 55 -19.18 -13.77 23.50
N LYS A 56 -17.86 -13.79 23.70
CA LYS A 56 -16.97 -12.65 23.35
C LYS A 56 -16.51 -12.66 21.90
N VAL A 57 -16.64 -13.80 21.22
CA VAL A 57 -16.31 -13.95 19.80
C VAL A 57 -17.59 -13.99 18.98
N PRO A 58 -17.61 -13.43 17.76
CA PRO A 58 -18.78 -13.52 16.89
C PRO A 58 -19.12 -15.00 16.62
N PHE A 59 -20.38 -15.34 16.81
CA PHE A 59 -20.98 -16.58 16.30
C PHE A 59 -21.01 -16.59 14.78
N LYS A 60 -21.27 -15.42 14.16
CA LYS A 60 -21.28 -15.25 12.70
C LYS A 60 -20.91 -13.82 12.31
N THR A 61 -20.20 -13.69 11.19
CA THR A 61 -19.89 -12.40 10.57
C THR A 61 -20.53 -12.36 9.18
N ILE A 62 -21.18 -11.26 8.85
CA ILE A 62 -21.71 -10.97 7.51
C ILE A 62 -20.87 -9.82 6.95
N GLU A 63 -20.04 -10.11 5.96
CA GLU A 63 -19.10 -9.12 5.38
C GLU A 63 -19.80 -8.09 4.50
N SER A 64 -20.96 -8.43 3.93
CA SER A 64 -21.75 -7.52 3.10
C SER A 64 -23.22 -7.90 3.16
N LEU A 65 -24.07 -6.91 3.38
CA LEU A 65 -25.52 -7.07 3.30
C LEU A 65 -25.98 -7.20 1.84
N SER A 66 -26.94 -8.09 1.61
CA SER A 66 -27.61 -8.25 0.31
C SER A 66 -28.89 -7.40 0.19
N GLY A 67 -29.26 -6.70 1.26
CA GLY A 67 -30.46 -5.90 1.36
C GLY A 67 -30.70 -5.47 2.80
N ASN A 68 -31.59 -4.51 2.97
CA ASN A 68 -32.11 -4.05 4.25
C ASN A 68 -33.61 -3.87 4.08
N PRO A 69 -34.55 -4.62 4.66
CA PRO A 69 -34.30 -5.55 5.75
C PRO A 69 -33.45 -6.73 5.29
N TYR A 70 -32.53 -7.13 6.15
CA TYR A 70 -31.71 -8.33 5.98
C TYR A 70 -32.33 -9.48 6.76
N LYS A 71 -32.46 -10.65 6.14
CA LYS A 71 -33.02 -11.85 6.80
C LYS A 71 -31.93 -12.87 7.02
N ILE A 72 -31.88 -13.43 8.23
CA ILE A 72 -30.92 -14.45 8.60
C ILE A 72 -31.56 -15.55 9.44
N SER A 73 -31.14 -16.79 9.21
CA SER A 73 -31.56 -17.92 10.04
C SER A 73 -30.54 -18.21 11.14
N LEU A 74 -31.00 -18.32 12.38
CA LEU A 74 -30.18 -18.52 13.59
C LEU A 74 -30.87 -19.53 14.54
N PRO A 75 -30.11 -20.23 15.41
CA PRO A 75 -30.69 -21.14 16.41
C PRO A 75 -31.69 -20.45 17.37
N LEU A 76 -32.81 -21.12 17.62
CA LEU A 76 -33.81 -20.70 18.61
C LEU A 76 -33.32 -20.90 20.05
N GLY A 77 -33.93 -20.18 20.99
CA GLY A 77 -33.65 -20.27 22.42
C GLY A 77 -32.46 -19.43 22.89
N HIS A 78 -31.91 -18.57 22.03
CA HIS A 78 -30.72 -17.76 22.32
C HIS A 78 -31.01 -16.26 22.25
N THR A 79 -30.21 -15.49 23.00
CA THR A 79 -30.17 -14.03 22.85
C THR A 79 -29.01 -13.67 21.93
N TYR A 80 -29.26 -12.85 20.93
CA TYR A 80 -28.24 -12.38 19.99
C TYR A 80 -27.95 -10.90 20.21
N LYS A 81 -26.67 -10.56 20.28
CA LYS A 81 -26.16 -9.19 20.12
C LYS A 81 -25.74 -9.02 18.66
N ILE A 82 -26.29 -8.03 17.99
CA ILE A 82 -25.99 -7.69 16.59
C ILE A 82 -25.29 -6.34 16.58
N GLU A 83 -24.03 -6.31 16.18
CA GLU A 83 -23.27 -5.09 15.92
C GLU A 83 -23.32 -4.80 14.41
N ASP A 84 -23.69 -3.58 14.06
CA ASP A 84 -23.71 -3.07 12.70
C ASP A 84 -22.47 -2.22 12.42
N LEU A 85 -21.82 -2.50 11.31
CA LEU A 85 -20.65 -1.77 10.83
C LEU A 85 -20.99 -1.13 9.48
N VAL A 86 -20.74 0.16 9.34
CA VAL A 86 -20.96 0.91 8.09
C VAL A 86 -19.61 1.48 7.66
N SER A 87 -19.18 1.17 6.44
CA SER A 87 -17.86 1.59 5.94
C SER A 87 -16.71 1.18 6.88
N SER A 88 -16.85 -0.01 7.46
CA SER A 88 -15.95 -0.61 8.45
C SER A 88 -15.87 0.09 9.81
N MET A 89 -16.73 1.07 10.08
CA MET A 89 -16.85 1.73 11.39
C MET A 89 -18.03 1.15 12.17
N TYR A 90 -17.88 1.00 13.48
CA TYR A 90 -18.99 0.63 14.36
C TYR A 90 -20.08 1.71 14.31
N ALA A 91 -21.31 1.31 13.97
CA ALA A 91 -22.42 2.23 13.78
C ALA A 91 -23.53 2.06 14.82
N SER A 92 -23.87 0.81 15.15
CA SER A 92 -25.01 0.53 16.04
C SER A 92 -24.91 -0.85 16.68
N VAL A 93 -25.71 -1.08 17.72
CA VAL A 93 -25.88 -2.39 18.35
C VAL A 93 -27.34 -2.61 18.74
N GLY A 94 -27.80 -3.84 18.58
CA GLY A 94 -29.12 -4.28 19.04
C GLY A 94 -29.10 -5.67 19.64
N TYR A 95 -30.14 -5.97 20.41
CA TYR A 95 -30.28 -7.25 21.11
C TYR A 95 -31.65 -7.84 20.81
N VAL A 96 -31.69 -9.14 20.52
CA VAL A 96 -32.94 -9.86 20.25
C VAL A 96 -32.87 -11.26 20.82
N THR A 97 -33.94 -11.74 21.44
CA THR A 97 -34.05 -13.14 21.85
C THR A 97 -34.93 -13.86 20.84
N LEU A 98 -34.40 -14.90 20.22
CA LEU A 98 -35.08 -15.64 19.15
C LEU A 98 -35.78 -16.86 19.75
N GLN A 99 -37.10 -16.83 19.93
CA GLN A 99 -37.86 -17.91 20.57
C GLN A 99 -38.79 -18.62 19.58
N ASN A 100 -39.49 -17.86 18.74
CA ASN A 100 -40.56 -18.38 17.89
C ASN A 100 -40.17 -18.38 16.40
N GLY A 101 -39.14 -17.63 16.01
CA GLY A 101 -38.52 -17.70 14.69
C GLY A 101 -39.01 -16.69 13.66
N ASP A 102 -39.69 -15.63 14.09
CA ASP A 102 -40.19 -14.51 13.24
C ASP A 102 -39.91 -13.14 13.88
N GLU A 103 -38.88 -13.05 14.71
CA GLU A 103 -38.53 -11.82 15.40
C GLU A 103 -37.92 -10.78 14.44
N ARG A 104 -38.13 -9.51 14.78
CA ARG A 104 -37.58 -8.35 14.07
C ARG A 104 -36.73 -7.50 15.00
N LEU A 105 -35.55 -7.12 14.53
CA LEU A 105 -34.65 -6.19 15.19
C LEU A 105 -34.52 -4.92 14.35
N GLU A 106 -34.69 -3.76 14.98
CA GLU A 106 -34.40 -2.48 14.35
C GLU A 106 -33.09 -1.90 14.88
N LEU A 107 -32.20 -1.49 13.98
CA LEU A 107 -30.95 -0.81 14.28
C LEU A 107 -31.00 0.61 13.74
N THR A 108 -30.48 1.56 14.51
CA THR A 108 -30.40 2.97 14.08
C THR A 108 -28.94 3.37 13.89
N VAL A 109 -28.59 3.78 12.68
CA VAL A 109 -27.27 4.29 12.33
C VAL A 109 -27.23 5.81 12.43
N PRO A 110 -26.14 6.39 12.95
CA PRO A 110 -26.00 7.84 13.07
C PRO A 110 -25.88 8.50 11.70
N SER A 111 -26.25 9.78 11.61
CA SER A 111 -26.07 10.55 10.37
C SER A 111 -24.58 10.70 10.01
N PRO A 112 -24.19 10.51 8.74
CA PRO A 112 -22.83 10.74 8.27
C PRO A 112 -22.33 12.16 8.58
N GLY A 113 -21.04 12.29 8.89
CA GLY A 113 -20.34 13.57 8.93
C GLY A 113 -19.81 13.95 7.55
N SER A 114 -19.56 15.23 7.31
CA SER A 114 -18.91 15.68 6.06
C SER A 114 -17.52 16.25 6.33
N ILE A 115 -16.52 15.82 5.56
CA ILE A 115 -15.15 16.34 5.63
C ILE A 115 -14.72 16.86 4.28
N ARG A 116 -14.12 18.05 4.26
CA ARG A 116 -13.28 18.52 3.15
C ARG A 116 -11.83 18.54 3.59
N PHE A 117 -10.94 17.99 2.78
CA PHE A 117 -9.50 18.08 3.03
C PHE A 117 -8.92 19.27 2.26
N ILE A 118 -7.93 19.92 2.89
CA ILE A 118 -7.16 21.02 2.31
C ILE A 118 -5.69 20.61 2.36
N ALA A 119 -5.12 20.22 1.22
CA ALA A 119 -3.74 19.76 1.15
C ALA A 119 -2.79 20.93 0.92
N VAL A 120 -1.79 21.08 1.80
CA VAL A 120 -0.74 22.10 1.71
C VAL A 120 0.65 21.48 1.83
N TYR A 121 1.64 22.15 1.25
CA TYR A 121 3.05 21.80 1.43
C TYR A 121 3.52 22.03 2.87
N ASN A 122 4.77 21.67 3.16
CA ASN A 122 5.37 21.69 4.50
C ASN A 122 5.48 23.08 5.14
N ASP A 123 5.31 24.15 4.36
CA ASP A 123 5.20 25.52 4.87
C ASP A 123 3.84 25.81 5.54
N GLY A 124 2.89 24.88 5.43
CA GLY A 124 1.56 24.95 6.02
C GLY A 124 0.59 25.93 5.34
N ASN A 125 0.99 26.56 4.24
CA ASN A 125 0.27 27.66 3.58
C ASN A 125 0.12 27.47 2.06
N THR A 126 1.12 26.95 1.37
CA THR A 126 1.09 26.82 -0.10
C THR A 126 0.22 25.62 -0.48
N PRO A 127 -0.89 25.82 -1.22
CA PRO A 127 -1.76 24.72 -1.62
C PRO A 127 -1.10 23.75 -2.59
N ILE A 128 -1.45 22.47 -2.47
CA ILE A 128 -1.06 21.45 -3.44
C ILE A 128 -2.20 21.31 -4.45
N ASN A 129 -1.99 21.77 -5.67
CA ASN A 129 -2.95 21.64 -6.77
C ASN A 129 -2.79 20.26 -7.45
N ASN A 130 -3.91 19.65 -7.84
CA ASN A 130 -3.98 18.37 -8.54
C ASN A 130 -3.42 17.17 -7.77
N ALA A 131 -3.37 17.23 -6.44
CA ALA A 131 -3.07 16.06 -5.62
C ALA A 131 -4.29 15.15 -5.56
N THR A 132 -4.06 13.84 -5.60
CA THR A 132 -5.11 12.84 -5.37
C THR A 132 -5.25 12.59 -3.87
N VAL A 133 -6.47 12.64 -3.35
CA VAL A 133 -6.81 12.40 -1.95
C VAL A 133 -7.74 11.21 -1.87
N MET A 134 -7.29 10.18 -1.17
CA MET A 134 -7.98 8.91 -0.95
C MET A 134 -8.27 8.73 0.53
N VAL A 135 -9.44 8.21 0.87
CA VAL A 135 -9.86 7.98 2.27
C VAL A 135 -10.16 6.50 2.47
N LYS A 136 -9.55 5.91 3.50
CA LYS A 136 -9.77 4.51 3.90
C LYS A 136 -10.10 4.41 5.38
N SER A 137 -10.81 3.36 5.74
CA SER A 137 -10.89 2.89 7.12
C SER A 137 -9.49 2.53 7.65
N ASN A 138 -9.31 2.60 8.97
CA ASN A 138 -8.11 2.18 9.69
C ASN A 138 -7.65 0.75 9.38
N ASP A 139 -8.58 -0.18 9.17
CA ASP A 139 -8.28 -1.57 8.81
C ASP A 139 -8.07 -1.78 7.29
N GLY A 140 -8.30 -0.74 6.49
CA GLY A 140 -8.15 -0.73 5.04
C GLY A 140 -9.22 -1.51 4.26
N THR A 141 -10.23 -2.08 4.92
CA THR A 141 -11.26 -2.90 4.27
C THR A 141 -12.29 -2.05 3.53
N TYR A 142 -12.53 -0.83 4.02
CA TYR A 142 -13.29 0.20 3.31
C TYR A 142 -12.36 1.24 2.68
N GLU A 143 -12.58 1.50 1.40
CA GLU A 143 -12.06 2.63 0.65
C GLU A 143 -13.24 3.44 0.11
N TYR A 144 -13.19 4.77 0.29
CA TYR A 144 -14.25 5.63 -0.24
C TYR A 144 -14.31 5.50 -1.76
N TRP A 145 -15.50 5.25 -2.29
CA TRP A 145 -15.77 4.87 -3.68
C TRP A 145 -15.21 5.81 -4.76
N THR A 146 -14.84 7.04 -4.43
CA THR A 146 -14.17 7.96 -5.34
C THR A 146 -13.05 8.74 -4.66
N ASN A 147 -11.89 8.79 -5.32
CA ASN A 147 -10.82 9.68 -4.89
C ASN A 147 -11.15 11.11 -5.33
N SER A 148 -10.67 12.11 -4.58
CA SER A 148 -10.78 13.52 -4.98
C SER A 148 -9.45 14.03 -5.49
N THR A 149 -9.48 14.82 -6.56
CA THR A 149 -8.34 15.66 -6.93
C THR A 149 -8.49 17.02 -6.25
N THR A 150 -7.41 17.60 -5.72
CA THR A 150 -7.43 18.94 -5.14
C THR A 150 -7.46 20.02 -6.21
N ASP A 151 -8.15 21.12 -5.93
CA ASP A 151 -8.18 22.29 -6.80
C ASP A 151 -6.98 23.24 -6.58
N TYR A 152 -7.03 24.44 -7.18
CA TYR A 152 -5.98 25.45 -7.05
C TYR A 152 -5.83 26.04 -5.63
N LEU A 153 -6.81 25.83 -4.75
CA LEU A 153 -6.79 26.19 -3.33
C LEU A 153 -6.38 25.01 -2.45
N GLY A 154 -6.12 23.84 -3.03
CA GLY A 154 -5.78 22.61 -2.32
C GLY A 154 -7.01 21.89 -1.76
N ASP A 155 -8.21 22.34 -2.10
CA ASP A 155 -9.47 21.81 -1.58
C ASP A 155 -9.89 20.54 -2.34
N THR A 156 -10.37 19.55 -1.60
CA THR A 156 -11.10 18.41 -2.17
C THR A 156 -12.60 18.69 -2.29
N ILE A 157 -13.34 17.80 -2.95
CA ILE A 157 -14.78 17.67 -2.70
C ILE A 157 -15.05 17.31 -1.23
N ARG A 158 -16.32 17.36 -0.80
CA ARG A 158 -16.73 16.83 0.50
C ARG A 158 -16.92 15.32 0.45
N PHE A 159 -16.28 14.63 1.39
CA PHE A 159 -16.48 13.22 1.69
C PHE A 159 -17.56 13.07 2.75
N TRP A 160 -18.54 12.20 2.52
CA TRP A 160 -19.59 11.87 3.48
C TRP A 160 -19.24 10.54 4.13
N LEU A 161 -18.78 10.59 5.37
CA LEU A 161 -18.18 9.43 6.04
C LEU A 161 -19.02 9.02 7.25
N GLN A 162 -19.00 7.72 7.54
CA GLN A 162 -19.63 7.19 8.74
C GLN A 162 -18.92 7.77 9.97
N PRO A 163 -19.65 8.13 11.05
CA PRO A 163 -19.03 8.54 12.29
C PRO A 163 -18.14 7.47 12.90
N THR A 164 -17.05 7.90 13.53
CA THR A 164 -16.12 7.03 14.27
C THR A 164 -16.52 7.03 15.74
N ILE A 165 -17.35 6.06 16.15
CA ILE A 165 -17.96 6.04 17.49
C ILE A 165 -17.12 5.21 18.47
N ALA A 166 -16.51 4.12 18.00
CA ALA A 166 -15.62 3.32 18.83
C ALA A 166 -14.24 3.99 18.96
N ASP A 167 -13.55 3.76 20.08
CA ASP A 167 -12.27 4.41 20.38
C ASP A 167 -11.14 4.03 19.40
N ASP A 168 -11.25 2.87 18.76
CA ASP A 168 -10.31 2.35 17.77
C ASP A 168 -10.68 2.67 16.32
N ASP A 169 -11.87 3.23 16.09
CA ASP A 169 -12.34 3.62 14.76
C ASP A 169 -11.71 4.94 14.32
N TYR A 170 -11.07 4.94 13.15
CA TYR A 170 -10.60 6.16 12.51
C TYR A 170 -10.47 5.96 11.00
N TYR A 171 -10.44 7.07 10.27
CA TYR A 171 -10.05 7.07 8.87
C TYR A 171 -8.57 7.45 8.69
N VAL A 172 -7.99 6.91 7.63
CA VAL A 172 -6.67 7.28 7.10
C VAL A 172 -6.90 7.97 5.76
N THR A 173 -6.32 9.16 5.59
CA THR A 173 -6.35 9.87 4.32
C THR A 173 -4.96 9.89 3.70
N THR A 174 -4.84 9.49 2.44
CA THR A 174 -3.59 9.55 1.69
C THR A 174 -3.67 10.66 0.65
N VAL A 175 -2.70 11.57 0.68
CA VAL A 175 -2.48 12.61 -0.32
C VAL A 175 -1.36 12.15 -1.23
N SER A 176 -1.55 12.20 -2.55
CA SER A 176 -0.56 11.77 -3.55
C SER A 176 -0.34 12.83 -4.63
N ILE A 177 0.93 13.07 -4.98
CA ILE A 177 1.33 13.88 -6.14
C ILE A 177 1.87 12.92 -7.21
N GLY A 178 1.13 12.77 -8.31
CA GLY A 178 1.41 11.71 -9.27
C GLY A 178 1.20 10.32 -8.66
N ASN A 179 1.90 9.32 -9.18
CA ASN A 179 1.67 7.92 -8.80
C ASN A 179 2.52 7.46 -7.61
N ASP A 180 3.68 8.08 -7.39
CA ASP A 180 4.71 7.48 -6.53
C ASP A 180 5.01 8.31 -5.26
N LEU A 181 4.63 9.59 -5.22
CA LEU A 181 4.84 10.46 -4.06
C LEU A 181 3.55 10.55 -3.24
N SER A 182 3.50 9.89 -2.08
CA SER A 182 2.31 9.84 -1.23
C SER A 182 2.61 10.06 0.25
N TYR A 183 1.63 10.61 0.98
CA TYR A 183 1.69 10.90 2.41
C TYR A 183 0.34 10.59 3.06
N SER A 184 0.36 9.79 4.12
CA SER A 184 -0.84 9.41 4.88
C SER A 184 -0.98 10.24 6.15
N TYR A 185 -2.19 10.76 6.37
CA TYR A 185 -2.60 11.53 7.54
C TYR A 185 -3.66 10.74 8.32
N TYR A 186 -3.40 10.54 9.61
CA TYR A 186 -4.24 9.78 10.54
C TYR A 186 -3.88 10.15 11.99
N PRO A 187 -4.75 9.87 12.98
CA PRO A 187 -6.14 9.41 12.84
C PRO A 187 -7.10 10.55 12.44
N ILE A 188 -8.15 10.22 11.69
CA ILE A 188 -9.25 11.14 11.39
C ILE A 188 -10.53 10.61 12.02
N SER A 189 -11.06 11.37 12.98
CA SER A 189 -12.35 11.08 13.62
C SER A 189 -13.48 11.88 12.98
N ILE A 190 -14.62 11.22 12.78
CA ILE A 190 -15.81 11.79 12.16
C ILE A 190 -16.90 11.92 13.21
N LEU A 191 -17.43 13.14 13.35
CA LEU A 191 -18.52 13.43 14.27
C LEU A 191 -19.88 13.26 13.56
N PRO A 192 -20.90 12.66 14.21
CA PRO A 192 -22.24 12.49 13.64
C PRO A 192 -22.87 13.80 13.17
N GLY A 193 -23.26 13.87 11.90
CA GLY A 193 -23.98 15.02 11.32
C GLY A 193 -23.18 16.34 11.25
N VAL A 194 -21.89 16.34 11.58
CA VAL A 194 -21.08 17.57 11.61
C VAL A 194 -20.29 17.70 10.30
N SER A 195 -20.28 18.90 9.74
CA SER A 195 -19.41 19.27 8.63
C SER A 195 -18.14 19.94 9.13
N ARG A 196 -16.96 19.49 8.69
CA ARG A 196 -15.67 20.07 9.03
C ARG A 196 -14.73 20.15 7.83
N ASP A 197 -13.73 20.99 7.97
CA ASP A 197 -12.59 21.06 7.07
C ASP A 197 -11.34 20.65 7.83
N ILE A 198 -10.45 19.89 7.19
CA ILE A 198 -9.19 19.41 7.76
C ILE A 198 -8.05 19.83 6.85
N LYS A 199 -7.16 20.67 7.37
CA LYS A 199 -5.90 21.01 6.69
C LYS A 199 -4.88 19.91 6.91
N ILE A 200 -4.37 19.34 5.82
CA ILE A 200 -3.29 18.35 5.81
C ILE A 200 -2.01 19.05 5.36
N THR A 201 -1.06 19.21 6.27
CA THR A 201 0.30 19.66 5.96
C THR A 201 1.16 18.46 5.62
N THR A 202 1.58 18.37 4.35
CA THR A 202 2.47 17.30 3.86
C THR A 202 3.93 17.58 4.24
N PRO A 203 4.83 16.58 4.22
CA PRO A 203 6.25 16.80 4.54
C PRO A 203 7.05 17.44 3.39
N TRP A 204 6.44 17.63 2.21
CA TRP A 204 7.12 18.06 1.00
C TRP A 204 7.16 19.58 0.87
N PRO A 205 8.27 20.18 0.38
CA PRO A 205 8.26 21.57 -0.08
C PRO A 205 7.55 21.70 -1.43
N ASP A 206 7.06 22.88 -1.81
CA ASP A 206 6.53 23.11 -3.17
C ASP A 206 7.63 22.97 -4.22
N VAL A 207 8.84 23.46 -3.89
CA VAL A 207 10.01 23.44 -4.75
C VAL A 207 11.16 22.78 -4.01
N GLY A 208 11.75 21.76 -4.62
CA GLY A 208 12.92 21.06 -4.08
C GLY A 208 14.21 21.91 -4.14
N PRO A 209 15.26 21.48 -3.42
CA PRO A 209 16.56 22.14 -3.50
C PRO A 209 17.18 21.98 -4.90
N PRO A 210 18.22 22.76 -5.25
CA PRO A 210 18.98 22.55 -6.47
C PRO A 210 19.53 21.12 -6.55
N LEU A 211 19.48 20.55 -7.76
CA LEU A 211 19.88 19.20 -8.07
C LEU A 211 21.13 19.18 -8.96
N VAL A 212 22.09 18.34 -8.58
CA VAL A 212 23.26 18.03 -9.40
C VAL A 212 23.11 16.64 -10.00
N VAL A 213 23.02 16.56 -11.32
CA VAL A 213 23.01 15.29 -12.05
C VAL A 213 24.42 15.00 -12.54
N SER A 214 25.04 13.96 -11.99
CA SER A 214 26.36 13.49 -12.42
C SER A 214 26.23 12.38 -13.45
N VAL A 215 26.89 12.55 -14.59
CA VAL A 215 26.88 11.63 -15.73
C VAL A 215 28.14 10.78 -15.74
N TYR A 216 27.96 9.47 -15.86
CA TYR A 216 29.01 8.48 -15.76
C TYR A 216 29.11 7.62 -17.02
N LYS A 217 30.35 7.31 -17.41
CA LYS A 217 30.66 6.35 -18.49
C LYS A 217 30.87 4.92 -17.97
N SER A 218 31.13 4.76 -16.68
CA SER A 218 31.18 3.47 -15.98
C SER A 218 30.73 3.65 -14.52
N LEU A 219 30.63 2.58 -13.73
CA LEU A 219 30.14 2.66 -12.35
C LEU A 219 30.91 3.64 -11.46
N LEU A 220 32.18 3.91 -11.76
CA LEU A 220 33.04 4.76 -10.92
C LEU A 220 33.58 6.00 -11.64
N GLN A 221 33.42 6.10 -12.97
CA GLN A 221 34.04 7.16 -13.77
C GLN A 221 33.01 8.09 -14.40
N LYS A 222 33.09 9.38 -14.05
CA LYS A 222 32.31 10.45 -14.72
C LYS A 222 32.76 10.62 -16.17
N VAL A 223 31.87 11.13 -17.01
CA VAL A 223 32.25 11.64 -18.34
C VAL A 223 33.12 12.88 -18.19
N SER A 224 33.96 13.12 -19.19
CA SER A 224 34.88 14.25 -19.26
C SER A 224 34.86 14.85 -20.67
N LYS A 225 35.62 15.94 -20.88
CA LYS A 225 35.72 16.60 -22.19
C LYS A 225 36.14 15.66 -23.33
N SER A 226 36.93 14.61 -23.05
CA SER A 226 37.36 13.64 -24.08
C SER A 226 36.25 12.67 -24.49
N ASP A 227 35.17 12.57 -23.71
CA ASP A 227 34.08 11.62 -23.95
C ASP A 227 32.96 12.20 -24.83
N GLY A 228 33.06 13.48 -25.22
CA GLY A 228 32.07 14.17 -26.06
C GLY A 228 31.23 15.21 -25.31
N GLY A 229 30.27 15.80 -26.02
CA GLY A 229 29.30 16.73 -25.45
C GLY A 229 28.07 15.98 -24.94
N PHE A 230 27.57 16.35 -23.76
CA PHE A 230 26.37 15.74 -23.18
C PHE A 230 25.40 16.81 -22.68
N ALA A 231 24.11 16.46 -22.66
CA ALA A 231 23.08 17.21 -21.96
C ALA A 231 22.18 16.24 -21.17
N VAL A 232 21.61 16.73 -20.08
CA VAL A 232 20.58 16.02 -19.33
C VAL A 232 19.24 16.70 -19.61
N GLN A 233 18.27 15.92 -20.08
CA GLN A 233 16.90 16.33 -20.31
C GLN A 233 16.04 15.85 -19.16
N LEU A 234 15.20 16.74 -18.64
CA LEU A 234 14.25 16.44 -17.57
C LEU A 234 12.86 16.29 -18.16
N TYR A 235 12.19 15.18 -17.83
CA TYR A 235 10.83 14.89 -18.25
C TYR A 235 9.92 14.73 -17.03
N ASP A 236 8.69 15.22 -17.15
CA ASP A 236 7.62 14.97 -16.19
C ASP A 236 7.09 13.52 -16.29
N ASN A 237 6.17 13.15 -15.38
CA ASN A 237 5.56 11.81 -15.37
C ASN A 237 4.68 11.50 -16.60
N ASN A 238 4.31 12.52 -17.40
CA ASN A 238 3.56 12.35 -18.65
C ASN A 238 4.50 12.18 -19.86
N GLY A 239 5.82 12.21 -19.64
CA GLY A 239 6.82 12.11 -20.70
C GLY A 239 7.06 13.42 -21.45
N ASN A 240 6.58 14.56 -20.95
CA ASN A 240 6.87 15.87 -21.54
C ASN A 240 8.24 16.35 -21.06
N LYS A 241 9.05 16.86 -21.98
CA LYS A 241 10.31 17.51 -21.63
C LYS A 241 10.01 18.87 -20.99
N ILE A 242 10.48 19.08 -19.76
CA ILE A 242 10.25 20.32 -19.01
C ILE A 242 11.52 21.17 -18.84
N ASP A 243 12.70 20.56 -18.94
CA ASP A 243 13.98 21.29 -18.83
C ASP A 243 15.15 20.55 -19.52
N GLU A 244 16.27 21.24 -19.74
CA GLU A 244 17.53 20.68 -20.22
C GLU A 244 18.74 21.45 -19.68
N SER A 245 19.77 20.72 -19.25
CA SER A 245 21.01 21.30 -18.74
C SER A 245 22.23 20.63 -19.39
N LYS A 246 23.16 21.43 -19.93
CA LYS A 246 24.40 20.92 -20.54
C LYS A 246 25.33 20.38 -19.45
N VAL A 247 25.96 19.24 -19.74
CA VAL A 247 26.95 18.63 -18.85
C VAL A 247 28.27 19.39 -18.96
N ASN A 248 28.80 19.84 -17.82
CA ASN A 248 30.04 20.58 -17.74
C ASN A 248 31.29 19.67 -17.83
N VAL A 249 32.48 20.27 -17.72
CA VAL A 249 33.77 19.53 -17.77
C VAL A 249 34.00 18.56 -16.60
N MET A 250 33.22 18.69 -15.53
CA MET A 250 33.24 17.79 -14.36
C MET A 250 32.21 16.65 -14.48
N GLY A 251 31.52 16.54 -15.62
CA GLY A 251 30.50 15.52 -15.84
C GLY A 251 29.20 15.81 -15.09
N GLU A 252 28.88 17.07 -14.84
CA GLU A 252 27.72 17.50 -14.05
C GLU A 252 26.77 18.42 -14.83
N ALA A 253 25.47 18.20 -14.65
CA ALA A 253 24.40 19.10 -15.06
C ALA A 253 23.64 19.59 -13.83
N TYR A 254 23.16 20.82 -13.87
CA TYR A 254 22.52 21.49 -12.73
C TYR A 254 21.09 21.84 -13.05
N PHE A 255 20.19 21.58 -12.11
CA PHE A 255 18.78 21.94 -12.18
C PHE A 255 18.36 22.63 -10.89
N SER A 256 17.37 23.52 -10.98
CA SER A 256 16.82 24.23 -9.83
C SER A 256 15.36 24.58 -10.10
N ASN A 257 14.63 25.01 -9.08
CA ASN A 257 13.22 25.39 -9.20
C ASN A 257 12.32 24.25 -9.71
N ILE A 258 12.65 23.00 -9.34
CA ILE A 258 11.86 21.82 -9.71
C ILE A 258 10.88 21.52 -8.57
N LYS A 259 9.60 21.33 -8.91
CA LYS A 259 8.58 20.91 -7.96
C LYS A 259 8.82 19.46 -7.49
N VAL A 260 8.25 19.10 -6.34
CA VAL A 260 8.24 17.71 -5.91
C VAL A 260 7.35 16.86 -6.82
N GLY A 261 7.71 15.58 -7.02
CA GLY A 261 6.99 14.66 -7.91
C GLY A 261 7.89 13.61 -8.56
N SER A 262 7.33 12.85 -9.50
CA SER A 262 8.05 11.83 -10.26
C SER A 262 8.58 12.38 -11.58
N TYR A 263 9.86 12.12 -11.87
CA TYR A 263 10.56 12.63 -13.04
C TYR A 263 11.44 11.58 -13.71
N THR A 264 11.70 11.77 -15.01
CA THR A 264 12.74 11.04 -15.73
C THR A 264 13.86 11.99 -16.13
N PHE A 265 15.08 11.71 -15.67
CA PHE A 265 16.28 12.37 -16.15
C PHE A 265 16.92 11.51 -17.24
N ARG A 266 17.07 12.06 -18.44
CA ARG A 266 17.64 11.38 -19.61
C ARG A 266 18.90 12.09 -20.05
N VAL A 267 20.01 11.37 -20.06
CA VAL A 267 21.27 11.87 -20.64
C VAL A 267 21.23 11.62 -22.14
N ILE A 268 21.56 12.65 -22.92
CA ILE A 268 21.78 12.56 -24.35
C ILE A 268 23.22 12.93 -24.69
N GLU A 269 23.79 12.24 -25.67
CA GLU A 269 25.04 12.61 -26.32
C GLU A 269 24.75 13.61 -27.45
N LEU A 270 25.49 14.71 -27.48
CA LEU A 270 25.36 15.79 -28.46
C LEU A 270 26.34 15.53 -29.60
N ASN A 271 25.85 15.00 -30.73
CA ASN A 271 26.60 14.92 -31.98
C ASN A 271 26.05 15.94 -32.99
N ASP A 272 26.89 16.42 -33.90
CA ASP A 272 26.61 17.57 -34.80
C ASP A 272 25.28 17.47 -35.56
N ASP A 273 24.77 16.26 -35.83
CA ASP A 273 23.51 16.05 -36.58
C ASP A 273 22.46 15.14 -35.88
N LYS A 274 22.80 14.48 -34.76
CA LYS A 274 21.88 13.52 -34.07
C LYS A 274 22.18 13.38 -32.58
N SER A 275 21.15 13.52 -31.75
CA SER A 275 21.23 13.17 -30.33
C SER A 275 20.85 11.70 -30.12
N THR A 276 21.64 10.98 -29.34
CA THR A 276 21.34 9.60 -28.92
C THR A 276 21.20 9.53 -27.41
N THR A 277 20.34 8.63 -26.91
CA THR A 277 20.18 8.43 -25.47
C THR A 277 21.39 7.70 -24.92
N TRP A 278 22.05 8.31 -23.94
CA TRP A 278 23.19 7.73 -23.25
C TRP A 278 22.77 6.90 -22.04
N GLY A 279 21.78 7.37 -21.28
CA GLY A 279 21.25 6.69 -20.10
C GLY A 279 20.05 7.43 -19.51
N SER A 280 19.28 6.78 -18.65
CA SER A 280 18.18 7.46 -17.95
C SER A 280 17.99 6.99 -16.50
N SER A 281 17.32 7.81 -15.69
CA SER A 281 16.94 7.50 -14.32
C SER A 281 15.57 8.06 -14.00
N ASN A 282 14.69 7.21 -13.47
CA ASN A 282 13.42 7.62 -12.88
C ASN A 282 13.65 7.98 -11.41
N VAL A 283 13.19 9.14 -10.98
CA VAL A 283 13.45 9.66 -9.63
C VAL A 283 12.19 10.29 -9.07
N ILE A 284 11.89 9.96 -7.81
CA ILE A 284 10.88 10.65 -7.00
C ILE A 284 11.60 11.76 -6.23
N LEU A 285 11.20 13.00 -6.48
CA LEU A 285 11.68 14.17 -5.77
C LEU A 285 10.71 14.49 -4.63
N ASP A 286 11.10 14.20 -3.39
CA ASP A 286 10.32 14.49 -2.17
C ASP A 286 10.81 15.77 -1.45
N GLY A 287 11.78 16.47 -2.04
CA GLY A 287 12.41 17.66 -1.50
C GLY A 287 13.70 17.42 -0.73
N LYS A 288 14.17 16.16 -0.61
CA LYS A 288 15.43 15.82 0.09
C LYS A 288 16.60 15.57 -0.86
N GLN A 289 16.33 15.23 -2.11
CA GLN A 289 17.36 14.87 -3.08
C GLN A 289 18.14 16.13 -3.50
N THR A 290 19.46 16.04 -3.51
CA THR A 290 20.37 17.11 -3.99
C THR A 290 21.30 16.62 -5.09
N ALA A 291 21.37 15.31 -5.32
CA ALA A 291 22.23 14.70 -6.33
C ALA A 291 21.59 13.46 -6.96
N ILE A 292 21.85 13.27 -8.26
CA ILE A 292 21.41 12.11 -9.04
C ILE A 292 22.62 11.58 -9.82
N LYS A 293 22.75 10.26 -9.91
CA LYS A 293 23.79 9.58 -10.69
C LYS A 293 23.15 8.85 -11.86
N ILE A 294 23.63 9.11 -13.08
CA ILE A 294 23.21 8.38 -14.27
C ILE A 294 24.44 7.76 -14.94
N VAL A 295 24.38 6.45 -15.16
CA VAL A 295 25.43 5.68 -15.84
C VAL A 295 24.95 5.35 -17.24
N LYS A 296 25.88 5.22 -18.19
CA LYS A 296 25.58 4.78 -19.56
C LYS A 296 24.72 3.52 -19.58
N ASP A 297 23.63 3.53 -20.34
CA ASP A 297 22.86 2.34 -20.66
C ASP A 297 23.74 1.40 -21.48
N GLN A 298 24.06 0.23 -20.90
CA GLN A 298 24.63 -0.87 -21.67
C GLN A 298 23.49 -1.45 -22.50
N THR A 299 23.35 -1.00 -23.75
CA THR A 299 22.45 -1.65 -24.71
C THR A 299 22.81 -3.14 -24.78
N ASN A 300 21.80 -4.00 -24.75
CA ASN A 300 21.92 -5.44 -24.98
C ASN A 300 22.57 -5.71 -26.36
N ALA A 301 23.89 -5.65 -26.45
CA ALA A 301 24.63 -6.43 -27.40
C ALA A 301 24.31 -7.89 -27.08
N LYS A 302 23.85 -8.65 -28.09
CA LYS A 302 23.58 -10.09 -28.02
C LYS A 302 24.41 -10.76 -26.93
N VAL A 303 23.74 -11.44 -26.01
CA VAL A 303 24.36 -12.44 -25.12
C VAL A 303 24.87 -13.59 -25.98
N SER A 304 25.95 -13.36 -26.72
CA SER A 304 26.96 -14.35 -26.99
C SER A 304 27.80 -14.42 -25.71
N ASN A 305 28.05 -15.62 -25.20
CA ASN A 305 28.73 -16.01 -23.94
C ASN A 305 30.03 -15.24 -23.60
N VAL A 306 29.95 -13.93 -23.41
CA VAL A 306 31.04 -12.98 -23.11
C VAL A 306 30.64 -12.12 -21.88
N GLY A 307 29.39 -12.25 -21.40
CA GLY A 307 28.83 -11.43 -20.31
C GLY A 307 29.25 -11.80 -18.89
N GLN A 308 29.97 -12.90 -18.68
CA GLN A 308 30.45 -13.29 -17.35
C GLN A 308 31.78 -12.61 -17.00
N ASP A 309 32.65 -12.38 -17.99
CA ASP A 309 33.96 -11.77 -17.77
C ASP A 309 33.88 -10.23 -17.68
N ALA A 310 32.95 -9.60 -18.42
CA ALA A 310 32.85 -8.15 -18.47
C ALA A 310 32.42 -7.51 -17.12
N LEU A 311 31.48 -8.13 -16.40
CA LEU A 311 31.03 -7.67 -15.07
C LEU A 311 32.12 -7.82 -14.01
N LEU A 312 32.96 -8.85 -14.12
CA LEU A 312 34.04 -9.13 -13.17
C LEU A 312 35.28 -8.27 -13.44
N VAL A 313 35.56 -8.00 -14.71
CA VAL A 313 36.60 -7.05 -15.13
C VAL A 313 36.24 -5.62 -14.70
N ASP A 314 34.97 -5.21 -14.77
CA ASP A 314 34.51 -3.86 -14.37
C ASP A 314 34.59 -3.61 -12.85
N ILE A 315 34.57 -4.68 -12.03
CA ILE A 315 34.83 -4.63 -10.58
C ILE A 315 36.31 -4.91 -10.21
N GLY A 316 37.19 -5.09 -11.20
CA GLY A 316 38.64 -5.25 -11.01
C GLY A 316 39.12 -6.65 -10.63
N ILE A 317 38.30 -7.69 -10.85
CA ILE A 317 38.62 -9.09 -10.53
C ILE A 317 38.93 -9.86 -11.82
N LYS A 318 40.11 -10.50 -11.89
CA LYS A 318 40.49 -11.39 -13.00
C LYS A 318 40.04 -12.82 -12.66
N ALA A 319 39.11 -13.36 -13.45
CA ALA A 319 38.48 -14.64 -13.17
C ALA A 319 39.34 -15.83 -13.66
N ASP A 320 40.18 -16.38 -12.79
CA ASP A 320 40.85 -17.66 -13.09
C ASP A 320 40.03 -18.88 -12.58
N HIS A 321 39.11 -18.68 -11.62
CA HIS A 321 38.14 -19.69 -11.21
C HIS A 321 36.96 -19.12 -10.41
N ILE A 322 35.79 -18.98 -11.04
CA ILE A 322 34.56 -18.57 -10.33
C ILE A 322 33.82 -19.85 -9.89
N PRO A 323 33.60 -20.06 -8.58
CA PRO A 323 32.81 -21.20 -8.12
C PRO A 323 31.38 -21.16 -8.67
N SER A 324 30.86 -22.30 -9.10
CA SER A 324 29.53 -22.43 -9.72
C SER A 324 28.35 -22.00 -8.83
N TRP A 325 28.57 -21.88 -7.53
CA TRP A 325 27.57 -21.34 -6.61
C TRP A 325 27.47 -19.81 -6.69
N VAL A 326 28.54 -19.11 -7.05
CA VAL A 326 28.56 -17.64 -7.26
C VAL A 326 27.80 -17.27 -8.53
N THR A 327 27.91 -18.10 -9.58
CA THR A 327 27.13 -17.96 -10.83
C THR A 327 25.64 -18.28 -10.67
N LYS A 328 25.19 -18.77 -9.50
CA LYS A 328 23.75 -18.85 -9.19
C LYS A 328 23.22 -17.57 -8.58
N ILE A 329 24.06 -16.84 -7.86
CA ILE A 329 23.72 -15.54 -7.25
C ILE A 329 23.56 -14.46 -8.32
N THR A 330 24.28 -14.57 -9.44
CA THR A 330 24.08 -13.70 -10.61
C THR A 330 22.65 -13.75 -11.15
N ASN A 331 21.95 -14.87 -11.01
CA ASN A 331 20.56 -14.98 -11.47
C ASN A 331 19.62 -14.11 -10.63
N TRP A 332 19.88 -13.97 -9.33
CA TRP A 332 19.10 -13.06 -8.47
C TRP A 332 19.26 -11.59 -8.87
N ALA A 333 20.41 -11.22 -9.43
CA ALA A 333 20.64 -9.88 -9.97
C ALA A 333 20.01 -9.67 -11.35
N THR A 334 19.87 -10.73 -12.17
CA THR A 334 19.17 -10.66 -13.46
C THR A 334 17.66 -10.70 -13.32
N ASP A 335 17.16 -11.36 -12.28
CA ASP A 335 15.74 -11.52 -12.00
C ASP A 335 15.16 -10.34 -11.18
N GLY A 336 16.01 -9.39 -10.77
CA GLY A 336 15.60 -8.16 -10.07
C GLY A 336 15.43 -8.31 -8.56
N GLU A 337 15.71 -9.49 -8.00
CA GLU A 337 15.61 -9.80 -6.56
C GLU A 337 16.65 -9.07 -5.72
N ILE A 338 17.82 -8.76 -6.30
CA ILE A 338 18.84 -7.90 -5.70
C ILE A 338 19.29 -6.85 -6.70
N THR A 339 19.66 -5.67 -6.19
CA THR A 339 20.23 -4.66 -7.09
C THR A 339 21.59 -5.15 -7.61
N LYS A 340 21.94 -4.73 -8.83
CA LYS A 340 23.28 -5.01 -9.39
C LYS A 340 24.41 -4.46 -8.49
N GLN A 341 24.12 -3.43 -7.69
CA GLN A 341 25.05 -2.85 -6.72
C GLN A 341 25.24 -3.76 -5.50
N ASP A 342 24.17 -4.37 -4.99
CA ASP A 342 24.26 -5.35 -3.89
C ASP A 342 25.06 -6.58 -4.32
N PHE A 343 24.82 -7.05 -5.55
CA PHE A 343 25.62 -8.12 -6.15
C PHE A 343 27.11 -7.75 -6.19
N ALA A 344 27.46 -6.56 -6.71
CA ALA A 344 28.85 -6.10 -6.77
C ALA A 344 29.50 -6.00 -5.39
N ASN A 345 28.76 -5.52 -4.38
CA ASN A 345 29.25 -5.43 -3.00
C ASN A 345 29.52 -6.81 -2.40
N VAL A 346 28.65 -7.78 -2.66
CA VAL A 346 28.82 -9.17 -2.21
C VAL A 346 30.06 -9.80 -2.86
N ILE A 347 30.23 -9.67 -4.18
CA ILE A 347 31.40 -10.23 -4.87
C ILE A 347 32.70 -9.60 -4.36
N LYS A 348 32.72 -8.28 -4.15
CA LYS A 348 33.88 -7.57 -3.59
C LYS A 348 34.21 -8.07 -2.17
N TYR A 349 33.21 -8.30 -1.34
CA TYR A 349 33.39 -8.87 0.00
C TYR A 349 33.98 -10.28 -0.06
N LEU A 350 33.44 -11.16 -0.91
CA LEU A 350 33.92 -12.54 -1.05
C LEU A 350 35.38 -12.60 -1.52
N TYR A 351 35.77 -11.72 -2.45
CA TYR A 351 37.13 -11.61 -2.94
C TYR A 351 38.09 -11.09 -1.86
N THR A 352 37.74 -9.97 -1.21
CA THR A 352 38.56 -9.38 -0.15
C THR A 352 38.68 -10.26 1.10
N SER A 353 37.70 -11.13 1.34
CA SER A 353 37.72 -12.12 2.42
C SER A 353 38.46 -13.42 2.05
N GLY A 354 38.96 -13.55 0.82
CA GLY A 354 39.69 -14.73 0.32
C GLY A 354 38.82 -15.98 0.12
N ILE A 355 37.49 -15.82 0.10
CA ILE A 355 36.52 -16.91 -0.09
C ILE A 355 36.47 -17.32 -1.57
N ILE A 356 36.65 -16.35 -2.47
CA ILE A 356 36.86 -16.55 -3.90
C ILE A 356 38.20 -15.91 -4.28
N LYS A 357 38.86 -16.44 -5.31
CA LYS A 357 40.20 -16.03 -5.73
C LYS A 357 40.19 -15.35 -7.09
#